data_AF-A0A976GSL2-F1
#
_entry.id   AF-A0A976GSL2-F1
#
_cell.length_a   1.000
_cell.length_b   1.000
_cell.length_c   1.000
_cell.angle_alpha   90.00
_cell.angle_beta   90.00
_cell.angle_gamma   90.00
#
_symmetry.space_group_name_H-M   'P 1'
#
loop_
_entity.id
_entity.type
_entity.pdbx_description
1 polymer ?
#
loop_
_entity_poly.entity_id
_entity_poly.type
_entity_poly.pdbx_seq_one_letter_code
_entity_poly.pdbx_strand_id
1 'polypeptide(L)'
;MKKLLLFLCIICLSQNIFAQSSAIKGKVQTSPISDQAQPEDAVGVTVSLVGTLQGTVTDLDGNFIIRGLSPGRYDIIVSLIGYVSDTVKSIQVQNNLETILSTITLKEEKALGLEEVEIFANMIDGKRQPPTPIATISQQEIEEKMGAQDFPEMLKSTPGVFVNTGGGSWGDSQIRVRGFTSENT
;
A
#
# COMPACT_ATOMS: atom_id res chain seq x y z
N MET A 1 -3.35 13.17 -76.68
CA MET A 1 -2.99 14.00 -75.50
C MET A 1 -4.12 14.07 -74.44
N LYS A 2 -5.37 14.37 -74.80
CA LYS A 2 -6.50 14.42 -73.84
C LYS A 2 -6.75 13.11 -73.06
N LYS A 3 -6.63 11.95 -73.72
CA LYS A 3 -6.78 10.62 -73.08
C LYS A 3 -5.65 10.29 -72.10
N LEU A 4 -4.43 10.77 -72.37
CA LEU A 4 -3.26 10.59 -71.49
C LEU A 4 -3.41 11.45 -70.23
N LEU A 5 -3.89 12.69 -70.38
CA LEU A 5 -4.16 13.61 -69.28
C LEU A 5 -5.28 13.10 -68.36
N LEU A 6 -6.32 12.48 -68.94
CA LEU A 6 -7.42 11.88 -68.19
C LEU A 6 -6.98 10.62 -67.41
N PHE A 7 -6.08 9.82 -67.98
CA PHE A 7 -5.48 8.67 -67.31
C PHE A 7 -4.57 9.08 -66.14
N LEU A 8 -3.78 10.15 -66.31
CA LEU A 8 -2.94 10.71 -65.24
C LEU A 8 -3.79 11.26 -64.08
N CYS A 9 -4.91 11.91 -64.36
CA CYS A 9 -5.85 12.36 -63.34
C CYS A 9 -6.41 11.20 -62.51
N ILE A 10 -6.82 10.08 -63.14
CA ILE A 10 -7.37 8.92 -62.43
C ILE A 10 -6.33 8.29 -61.48
N ILE A 11 -5.06 8.25 -61.88
CA ILE A 11 -3.96 7.76 -61.02
C ILE A 11 -3.78 8.66 -59.80
N CYS A 12 -3.79 9.99 -59.98
CA CYS A 12 -3.70 10.92 -58.84
C CYS A 12 -4.91 10.84 -57.89
N LEU A 13 -6.12 10.59 -58.41
CA LEU A 13 -7.31 10.44 -57.57
C LEU A 13 -7.27 9.15 -56.73
N SER A 14 -6.67 8.07 -57.24
CA SER A 14 -6.57 6.79 -56.52
C SER A 14 -5.72 6.85 -55.25
N GLN A 15 -4.81 7.81 -55.12
CA GLN A 15 -3.95 7.96 -53.94
C GLN A 15 -4.71 8.40 -52.68
N ASN A 16 -5.91 8.99 -52.82
CA ASN A 16 -6.72 9.42 -51.68
C ASN A 16 -7.46 8.27 -50.98
N ILE A 17 -7.52 7.08 -51.58
CA ILE A 17 -8.21 5.92 -50.98
C ILE A 17 -7.44 5.36 -49.77
N PHE A 18 -6.11 5.50 -49.75
CA PHE A 18 -5.25 5.01 -48.66
C PHE A 18 -5.11 6.00 -47.49
N ALA A 19 -5.70 7.20 -47.58
CA ALA A 19 -5.60 8.24 -46.54
C ALA A 19 -6.71 8.15 -45.47
N GLN A 20 -7.65 7.22 -45.61
CA GLN A 20 -8.80 7.10 -44.72
C GLN A 20 -8.45 6.17 -43.55
N SER A 21 -7.87 6.74 -42.49
CA SER A 21 -7.42 5.98 -41.32
C SER A 21 -8.08 6.52 -40.07
N SER A 22 -8.84 5.68 -39.37
CA SER A 22 -9.37 6.04 -38.05
C SER A 22 -8.22 6.23 -37.06
N ALA A 23 -8.37 7.23 -36.20
CA ALA A 23 -7.35 7.57 -35.21
C ALA A 23 -7.96 7.93 -33.86
N ILE A 24 -7.22 7.67 -32.79
CA ILE A 24 -7.52 8.21 -31.46
C ILE A 24 -6.50 9.30 -31.17
N LYS A 25 -6.99 10.46 -30.74
CA LYS A 25 -6.19 11.61 -30.31
C LYS A 25 -6.52 11.96 -28.87
N GLY A 26 -5.53 12.42 -28.12
CA GLY A 26 -5.74 12.91 -26.77
C GLY A 26 -4.54 13.68 -26.26
N LYS A 27 -4.70 14.23 -25.06
CA LYS A 27 -3.66 14.93 -24.32
C LYS A 27 -3.49 14.30 -22.95
N VAL A 28 -2.25 14.15 -22.50
CA VAL A 28 -1.92 13.65 -21.16
C VAL A 28 -1.23 14.74 -20.37
N GLN A 29 -1.62 14.87 -19.10
CA GLN A 29 -1.02 15.77 -18.13
C GLN A 29 -0.65 15.02 -16.86
N THR A 30 0.31 15.54 -16.11
CA THR A 30 0.72 15.03 -14.80
C THR A 30 0.20 15.94 -13.70
N SER A 31 -0.38 15.35 -12.66
CA SER A 31 -0.67 16.01 -11.40
C SER A 31 0.41 15.63 -10.38
N PRO A 32 1.24 16.59 -9.94
CA PRO A 32 2.21 16.35 -8.87
C PRO A 32 1.52 16.04 -7.53
N ILE A 33 2.25 15.41 -6.61
CA ILE A 33 1.77 15.05 -5.26
C ILE A 33 1.34 16.28 -4.44
N SER A 34 1.92 17.45 -4.71
CA SER A 34 1.58 18.68 -4.00
C SER A 34 0.31 19.30 -4.59
N ASP A 35 -0.76 19.35 -3.81
CA ASP A 35 -2.08 19.93 -4.17
C ASP A 35 -2.02 21.40 -4.66
N GLN A 36 -0.87 22.06 -4.57
CA GLN A 36 -0.65 23.45 -5.01
C GLN A 36 0.04 23.61 -6.37
N ALA A 37 0.56 22.55 -6.97
CA ALA A 37 1.22 22.66 -8.26
C ALA A 37 0.24 22.44 -9.42
N GLN A 38 0.42 23.22 -10.49
CA GLN A 38 -0.44 23.16 -11.67
C GLN A 38 -0.21 21.85 -12.43
N PRO A 39 -1.25 21.31 -13.11
CA PRO A 39 -1.05 20.20 -14.03
C PRO A 39 -0.07 20.59 -15.13
N GLU A 40 0.93 19.75 -15.35
CA GLU A 40 1.95 19.95 -16.38
C GLU A 40 1.73 18.99 -17.54
N ASP A 41 2.14 19.38 -18.75
CA ASP A 41 2.01 18.54 -19.93
C ASP A 41 2.98 17.35 -19.86
N ALA A 42 2.43 16.14 -20.05
CA ALA A 42 3.15 14.92 -19.76
C ALA A 42 3.91 14.42 -21.01
N VAL A 43 5.22 14.60 -21.02
CA VAL A 43 6.10 14.18 -22.12
C VAL A 43 6.57 12.74 -21.92
N GLY A 44 6.65 11.95 -22.99
CA GLY A 44 7.22 10.60 -22.93
C GLY A 44 6.31 9.54 -22.30
N VAL A 45 5.02 9.83 -22.16
CA VAL A 45 4.02 8.90 -21.63
C VAL A 45 3.74 7.82 -22.67
N THR A 46 3.75 6.57 -22.24
CA THR A 46 3.39 5.44 -23.09
C THR A 46 1.88 5.27 -23.12
N VAL A 47 1.30 5.34 -24.32
CA VAL A 47 -0.13 5.15 -24.57
C VAL A 47 -0.31 3.90 -25.43
N SER A 48 -0.99 2.87 -24.91
CA SER A 48 -1.10 1.57 -25.58
C SER A 48 -2.55 1.08 -25.63
N LEU A 49 -2.91 0.37 -26.70
CA LEU A 49 -4.21 -0.29 -26.81
C LEU A 49 -4.18 -1.66 -26.11
N VAL A 50 -5.13 -1.88 -25.22
CA VAL A 50 -5.28 -3.15 -24.48
C VAL A 50 -5.45 -4.31 -25.46
N GLY A 51 -4.63 -5.35 -25.29
CA GLY A 51 -4.70 -6.57 -26.10
C GLY A 51 -4.07 -6.46 -27.49
N THR A 52 -3.39 -5.36 -27.80
CA THR A 52 -2.67 -5.17 -29.07
C THR A 52 -1.22 -4.73 -28.83
N LEU A 53 -0.39 -4.80 -29.87
CA LEU A 53 0.96 -4.21 -29.86
C LEU A 53 0.96 -2.76 -30.39
N GLN A 54 -0.22 -2.18 -30.66
CA GLN A 54 -0.32 -0.80 -31.12
C GLN A 54 -0.27 0.15 -29.92
N GLY A 55 0.60 1.14 -30.03
CA GLY A 55 0.76 2.19 -29.04
C GLY A 55 1.56 3.34 -29.63
N THR A 56 1.64 4.42 -28.86
CA THR A 56 2.37 5.63 -29.21
C THR A 56 2.93 6.26 -27.93
N VAL A 57 3.73 7.30 -28.09
CA VAL A 57 4.31 8.07 -26.99
C VAL A 57 3.86 9.52 -27.13
N THR A 58 3.62 10.20 -26.01
CA THR A 58 3.25 11.62 -26.03
C THR A 58 4.41 12.51 -26.48
N ASP A 59 4.06 13.60 -27.17
CA ASP A 59 5.00 14.64 -27.59
C ASP A 59 5.34 15.64 -26.46
N LEU A 60 6.09 16.70 -26.80
CA LEU A 60 6.52 17.75 -25.86
C LEU A 60 5.35 18.53 -25.25
N ASP A 61 4.19 18.55 -25.90
CA ASP A 61 2.97 19.23 -25.46
C ASP A 61 1.98 18.24 -24.80
N GLY A 62 2.42 17.00 -24.56
CA GLY A 62 1.62 15.93 -23.97
C GLY A 62 0.57 15.31 -24.90
N ASN A 63 0.59 15.62 -26.19
CA ASN A 63 -0.37 15.09 -27.15
C ASN A 63 0.07 13.72 -27.68
N PHE A 64 -0.92 12.88 -28.00
CA PHE A 64 -0.68 11.59 -28.64
C PHE A 64 -1.69 11.31 -29.74
N ILE A 65 -1.27 10.52 -30.73
CA ILE A 65 -2.11 10.08 -31.84
C ILE A 65 -1.81 8.60 -32.12
N ILE A 66 -2.85 7.77 -32.12
CA ILE A 66 -2.78 6.37 -32.57
C ILE A 66 -3.58 6.26 -33.87
N ARG A 67 -2.92 5.93 -34.97
CA ARG A 67 -3.51 5.82 -36.31
C ARG A 67 -3.67 4.35 -36.72
N GLY A 68 -4.45 4.10 -37.76
CA GLY A 68 -4.56 2.75 -38.35
C GLY A 68 -5.51 1.84 -37.58
N LEU A 69 -6.47 2.41 -36.85
CA LEU A 69 -7.39 1.64 -36.03
C LEU A 69 -8.57 1.14 -36.86
N SER A 70 -8.96 -0.12 -36.69
CA SER A 70 -10.23 -0.60 -37.24
C SER A 70 -11.39 -0.06 -36.41
N PRO A 71 -12.58 0.17 -36.99
CA PRO A 71 -13.74 0.60 -36.22
C PRO A 71 -14.10 -0.42 -35.13
N GLY A 72 -14.36 0.04 -33.91
CA GLY A 72 -14.59 -0.84 -32.78
C GLY A 72 -14.48 -0.14 -31.43
N ARG A 73 -14.57 -0.95 -30.37
CA ARG A 73 -14.34 -0.51 -28.99
C ARG A 73 -12.92 -0.85 -28.57
N TYR A 74 -12.23 0.14 -28.03
CA TYR A 74 -10.88 -0.03 -27.51
C TYR A 74 -10.79 0.49 -26.09
N ASP A 75 -9.92 -0.15 -25.32
CA ASP A 75 -9.44 0.35 -24.05
C ASP A 75 -7.99 0.79 -24.24
N ILE A 76 -7.62 1.91 -23.64
CA ILE A 76 -6.27 2.46 -23.70
C ILE A 76 -5.67 2.48 -22.29
N ILE A 77 -4.44 1.98 -22.17
CA ILE A 77 -3.63 2.13 -20.97
C ILE A 77 -2.61 3.25 -21.20
N VAL A 78 -2.61 4.20 -20.28
CA VAL A 78 -1.68 5.31 -20.23
C VAL A 78 -0.75 5.10 -19.03
N SER A 79 0.55 5.05 -19.28
CA SER A 79 1.55 4.73 -18.25
C SER A 79 2.79 5.59 -18.39
N LEU A 80 3.29 6.05 -17.24
CA LEU A 80 4.53 6.81 -17.10
C LEU A 80 5.22 6.34 -15.82
N ILE A 81 6.55 6.22 -15.87
CA ILE A 81 7.35 5.78 -14.72
C ILE A 81 7.20 6.80 -13.58
N GLY A 82 6.91 6.33 -12.37
CA GLY A 82 6.68 7.19 -11.20
C GLY A 82 5.26 7.78 -11.11
N TYR A 83 4.33 7.33 -11.96
CA TYR A 83 2.94 7.75 -11.95
C TYR A 83 2.01 6.54 -11.93
N VAL A 84 0.84 6.70 -11.32
CA VAL A 84 -0.23 5.70 -11.34
C VAL A 84 -0.78 5.61 -12.75
N SER A 85 -0.69 4.42 -13.37
CA SER A 85 -1.24 4.16 -14.70
C SER A 85 -2.76 4.32 -14.71
N ASP A 86 -3.30 4.96 -15.74
CA ASP A 86 -4.74 5.11 -15.94
C ASP A 86 -5.22 4.29 -17.15
N THR A 87 -6.45 3.80 -17.08
CA THR A 87 -7.07 3.02 -18.16
C THR A 87 -8.38 3.67 -18.60
N VAL A 88 -8.37 4.24 -19.81
CA VAL A 88 -9.57 4.81 -20.43
C VAL A 88 -10.29 3.70 -21.18
N LYS A 89 -11.50 3.37 -20.73
CA LYS A 89 -12.29 2.25 -21.23
C LYS A 89 -13.35 2.68 -22.23
N SER A 90 -13.74 1.73 -23.09
CA SER A 90 -14.89 1.85 -23.99
C SER A 90 -14.82 3.01 -24.98
N ILE A 91 -13.63 3.30 -25.50
CA ILE A 91 -13.43 4.31 -26.55
C ILE A 91 -14.03 3.77 -27.85
N GLN A 92 -15.01 4.49 -28.38
CA GLN A 92 -15.64 4.17 -29.66
C GLN A 92 -14.83 4.77 -30.79
N VAL A 93 -14.26 3.91 -31.64
CA VAL A 93 -13.58 4.32 -32.88
C VAL A 93 -14.53 4.07 -34.04
N GLN A 94 -14.81 5.13 -34.79
CA GLN A 94 -15.65 5.07 -35.98
C GLN A 94 -14.79 5.06 -37.24
N ASN A 95 -15.35 4.55 -38.34
CA ASN A 95 -14.63 4.48 -39.61
C ASN A 95 -14.35 5.89 -40.15
N ASN A 96 -13.11 6.13 -40.57
CA ASN A 96 -12.66 7.40 -41.17
C ASN A 96 -12.90 8.64 -40.30
N LEU A 97 -12.97 8.46 -38.98
CA LEU A 97 -13.13 9.53 -38.02
C LEU A 97 -12.01 9.50 -36.99
N GLU A 98 -11.67 10.70 -36.53
CA GLU A 98 -10.74 10.89 -35.42
C GLU A 98 -11.54 10.99 -34.12
N THR A 99 -11.31 10.06 -33.21
CA THR A 99 -11.89 10.10 -31.86
C THR A 99 -10.99 10.93 -30.96
N ILE A 100 -11.49 12.08 -30.49
CA ILE A 100 -10.77 12.97 -29.58
C ILE A 100 -11.19 12.66 -28.15
N LEU A 101 -10.22 12.33 -27.30
CA LEU A 101 -10.39 12.08 -25.88
C LEU A 101 -10.26 13.37 -25.08
N SER A 102 -10.89 13.40 -23.91
CA SER A 102 -10.61 14.43 -22.89
C SER A 102 -9.19 14.29 -22.37
N THR A 103 -8.65 15.37 -21.81
CA THR A 103 -7.34 15.35 -21.16
C THR A 103 -7.29 14.29 -20.05
N ILE A 104 -6.28 13.43 -20.11
CA ILE A 104 -6.03 12.37 -19.14
C ILE A 104 -5.00 12.89 -18.14
N THR A 105 -5.31 12.88 -16.85
CA THR A 105 -4.39 13.35 -15.81
C THR A 105 -3.84 12.17 -15.02
N LEU A 106 -2.56 11.90 -15.20
CA LEU A 106 -1.82 10.91 -14.41
C LEU A 106 -1.48 11.51 -13.05
N LYS A 107 -1.70 10.75 -11.99
CA LYS A 107 -1.30 11.14 -10.63
C LYS A 107 0.06 10.55 -10.34
N GLU A 108 0.96 11.38 -9.83
CA GLU A 108 2.26 10.92 -9.38
C GLU A 108 2.07 9.85 -8.31
N GLU A 109 2.79 8.74 -8.47
CA GLU A 109 2.76 7.64 -7.53
C GLU A 109 3.52 8.13 -6.29
N LYS A 110 2.80 8.34 -5.18
CA LYS A 110 3.49 8.42 -3.89
C LYS A 110 4.30 7.15 -3.80
N ALA A 111 5.62 7.29 -3.70
CA ALA A 111 6.49 6.24 -3.22
C ALA A 111 6.01 5.87 -1.81
N LEU A 112 4.95 5.06 -1.74
CA LEU A 112 4.59 4.30 -0.58
C LEU A 112 5.81 3.42 -0.39
N GLY A 113 6.69 3.86 0.50
CA GLY A 113 7.84 3.11 0.94
C GLY A 113 7.39 1.69 1.19
N LEU A 114 8.23 0.75 0.76
CA LEU A 114 8.18 -0.67 1.08
C LEU A 114 7.38 -0.86 2.37
N GLU A 115 6.24 -1.53 2.27
CA GLU A 115 5.40 -1.85 3.42
C GLU A 115 6.31 -2.54 4.45
N GLU A 116 6.65 -1.81 5.52
CA GLU A 116 7.56 -2.32 6.54
C GLU A 116 6.87 -3.53 7.15
N VAL A 117 7.39 -4.71 6.84
CA VAL A 117 6.94 -5.94 7.46
C VAL A 117 7.43 -5.89 8.91
N GLU A 118 6.59 -5.37 9.81
CA GLU A 118 6.79 -5.55 11.24
C GLU A 118 6.62 -7.05 11.56
N ILE A 119 7.74 -7.75 11.63
CA ILE A 119 7.79 -9.10 12.16
C ILE A 119 7.61 -8.96 13.67
N PHE A 120 6.37 -9.07 14.15
CA PHE A 120 6.12 -9.30 15.57
C PHE A 120 6.68 -10.67 15.93
N ALA A 121 7.80 -10.70 16.65
CA ALA A 121 8.17 -11.88 17.41
C ALA A 121 7.10 -12.07 18.49
N ASN A 122 6.09 -12.90 18.20
CA ASN A 122 5.20 -13.42 19.23
C ASN A 122 6.05 -14.24 20.19
N MET A 123 6.58 -13.60 21.24
CA MET A 123 6.91 -14.30 22.46
C MET A 123 5.58 -14.83 22.97
N ILE A 124 5.32 -16.10 22.70
CA ILE A 124 4.39 -16.87 23.49
C ILE A 124 4.94 -16.73 24.90
N ASP A 125 4.29 -15.89 25.72
CA ASP A 125 4.55 -15.81 27.15
C ASP A 125 3.97 -17.09 27.76
N GLY A 126 4.62 -18.19 27.39
CA GLY A 126 4.32 -19.53 27.82
C GLY A 126 4.73 -19.56 29.26
N LYS A 127 3.81 -19.17 30.13
CA LYS A 127 3.75 -19.63 31.52
C LYS A 127 3.67 -21.15 31.48
N ARG A 128 4.80 -21.77 31.19
CA ARG A 128 5.07 -23.19 31.31
C ARG A 128 4.95 -23.45 32.79
N GLN A 129 3.77 -23.87 33.22
CA GLN A 129 3.53 -24.22 34.62
C GLN A 129 4.52 -25.35 34.95
N PRO A 130 5.51 -25.12 35.82
CA PRO A 130 6.36 -26.21 36.23
C PRO A 130 5.52 -27.20 37.02
N PRO A 131 5.89 -28.50 37.04
CA PRO A 131 5.17 -29.53 37.81
C PRO A 131 5.28 -29.32 39.33
N THR A 132 5.84 -28.19 39.77
CA THR A 132 6.04 -27.81 41.16
C THR A 132 5.10 -26.65 41.51
N PRO A 133 4.46 -26.65 42.68
CA PRO A 133 3.59 -25.55 43.10
C PRO A 133 4.39 -24.23 43.16
N ILE A 134 4.01 -23.26 42.33
CA ILE A 134 4.45 -21.86 42.45
C ILE A 134 3.28 -21.05 42.98
N ALA A 135 3.48 -20.36 44.09
CA ALA A 135 2.61 -19.28 44.51
C ALA A 135 3.24 -17.96 44.06
N THR A 136 2.49 -17.15 43.33
CA THR A 136 2.92 -15.81 42.89
C THR A 136 1.96 -14.80 43.50
N ILE A 137 2.50 -13.88 44.29
CA ILE A 137 1.73 -12.77 44.86
C ILE A 137 1.86 -11.59 43.88
N SER A 138 0.72 -11.11 43.40
CA SER A 138 0.68 -9.99 42.45
C SER A 138 0.93 -8.65 43.14
N GLN A 139 1.41 -7.64 42.40
CA GLN A 139 1.63 -6.30 42.95
C GLN A 139 0.34 -5.69 43.54
N GLN A 140 -0.79 -5.87 42.87
CA GLN A 140 -2.08 -5.39 43.37
C GLN A 140 -2.45 -6.05 44.71
N GLU A 141 -2.24 -7.36 44.82
CA GLU A 141 -2.46 -8.09 46.08
C GLU A 141 -1.50 -7.64 47.18
N ILE A 142 -0.28 -7.22 46.80
CA ILE A 142 0.67 -6.62 47.72
C ILE A 142 0.10 -5.29 48.24
N GLU A 143 -0.30 -4.39 47.37
CA GLU A 143 -0.83 -3.07 47.74
C GLU A 143 -2.12 -3.16 48.58
N GLU A 144 -3.01 -4.12 48.29
CA GLU A 144 -4.25 -4.35 49.04
C GLU A 144 -4.00 -4.93 50.44
N LYS A 145 -2.95 -5.75 50.62
CA LYS A 145 -2.68 -6.48 51.87
C LYS A 145 -1.55 -5.89 52.72
N MET A 146 -0.73 -4.98 52.18
CA MET A 146 0.46 -4.44 52.87
C MET A 146 0.09 -3.61 54.12
N GLY A 147 -1.01 -2.84 54.07
CA GLY A 147 -1.50 -2.08 55.24
C GLY A 147 -0.39 -1.40 56.05
N ALA A 148 -0.40 -1.57 57.37
CA ALA A 148 0.70 -1.17 58.28
C ALA A 148 1.47 -2.38 58.85
N GLN A 149 1.45 -3.50 58.13
CA GLN A 149 2.04 -4.77 58.57
C GLN A 149 3.45 -4.97 58.01
N ASP A 150 4.22 -5.85 58.65
CA ASP A 150 5.57 -6.18 58.19
C ASP A 150 5.52 -7.02 56.90
N PHE A 151 6.45 -6.82 55.97
CA PHE A 151 6.43 -7.46 54.65
C PHE A 151 6.29 -9.00 54.70
N PRO A 152 6.97 -9.71 55.61
CA PRO A 152 6.79 -11.15 55.77
C PRO A 152 5.37 -11.57 56.11
N GLU A 153 4.57 -10.73 56.79
CA GLU A 153 3.22 -11.07 57.23
C GLU A 153 2.26 -11.30 56.05
N MET A 154 2.51 -10.65 54.92
CA MET A 154 1.73 -10.81 53.68
C MET A 154 1.82 -12.23 53.12
N LEU A 155 2.93 -12.93 53.41
CA LEU A 155 3.18 -14.28 52.94
C LEU A 155 2.33 -15.34 53.67
N LYS A 156 1.65 -14.99 54.79
CA LYS A 156 0.69 -15.89 55.46
C LYS A 156 -0.45 -16.33 54.53
N SER A 157 -0.74 -15.53 53.50
CA SER A 157 -1.74 -15.86 52.49
C SER A 157 -1.31 -16.97 51.53
N THR A 158 -0.03 -17.35 51.52
CA THR A 158 0.51 -18.41 50.68
C THR A 158 0.50 -19.77 51.39
N PRO A 159 -0.07 -20.84 50.78
CA PRO A 159 -0.08 -22.16 51.39
C PRO A 159 1.31 -22.71 51.72
N GLY A 160 1.50 -23.16 52.96
CA GLY A 160 2.76 -23.75 53.43
C GLY A 160 3.80 -22.74 53.94
N VAL A 161 3.43 -21.46 54.05
CA VAL A 161 4.25 -20.41 54.67
C VAL A 161 3.67 -20.05 56.03
N PHE A 162 4.50 -20.12 57.07
CA PHE A 162 4.19 -19.68 58.42
C PHE A 162 5.09 -18.51 58.79
N VAL A 163 4.49 -17.46 59.35
CA VAL A 163 5.21 -16.23 59.69
C VAL A 163 4.97 -15.96 61.17
N ASN A 164 6.05 -15.81 61.93
CA ASN A 164 6.01 -15.44 63.34
C ASN A 164 6.68 -14.10 63.54
N THR A 165 5.97 -13.15 64.13
CA THR A 165 6.47 -11.79 64.39
C THR A 165 7.01 -11.76 65.82
N GLY A 166 8.33 -11.82 65.99
CA GLY A 166 8.95 -11.68 67.30
C GLY A 166 8.68 -10.29 67.86
N GLY A 167 7.86 -10.18 68.90
CA GLY A 167 7.75 -8.94 69.69
C GLY A 167 7.09 -7.71 69.04
N GLY A 168 6.52 -7.82 67.83
CA GLY A 168 5.71 -6.74 67.22
C GLY A 168 6.48 -5.53 66.68
N SER A 169 7.80 -5.66 66.47
CA SER A 169 8.61 -4.66 65.77
C SER A 169 8.77 -5.04 64.29
N TRP A 170 8.79 -4.04 63.40
CA TRP A 170 9.03 -4.27 61.98
C TRP A 170 10.47 -4.79 61.75
N GLY A 171 10.61 -5.88 60.99
CA GLY A 171 11.89 -6.47 60.63
C GLY A 171 12.33 -7.66 61.48
N ASP A 172 11.60 -8.02 62.56
CA ASP A 172 11.86 -9.23 63.37
C ASP A 172 10.97 -10.43 62.98
N SER A 173 10.27 -10.32 61.84
CA SER A 173 9.39 -11.39 61.36
C SER A 173 10.20 -12.55 60.80
N GLN A 174 10.02 -13.74 61.38
CA GLN A 174 10.63 -14.98 60.92
C GLN A 174 9.68 -15.74 60.00
N ILE A 175 10.18 -16.15 58.83
CA ILE A 175 9.44 -16.94 57.85
C ILE A 175 9.87 -18.41 57.95
N ARG A 176 8.89 -19.30 58.00
CA ARG A 176 9.06 -20.76 57.95
C ARG A 176 8.27 -21.33 56.79
N VAL A 177 8.96 -21.92 55.82
CA VAL A 177 8.32 -22.54 54.66
C VAL A 177 8.38 -24.06 54.82
N ARG A 178 7.22 -24.72 54.83
CA ARG A 178 7.09 -26.19 54.99
C ARG A 178 7.84 -26.77 56.19
N GLY A 179 7.90 -26.02 57.30
CA GLY A 179 8.54 -26.46 58.54
C GLY A 179 10.00 -26.06 58.72
N PHE A 180 10.69 -25.60 57.66
CA PHE A 180 12.11 -25.20 57.73
C PHE A 180 12.27 -23.72 58.09
N THR A 181 13.16 -23.43 59.04
CA THR A 181 13.54 -22.06 59.42
C THR A 181 14.41 -21.43 58.34
N SER A 182 14.14 -20.18 57.99
CA SER A 182 15.07 -19.37 57.21
C SER A 182 15.99 -18.63 58.19
N GLU A 183 17.28 -18.95 58.19
CA GLU A 183 18.29 -18.13 58.87
C GLU A 183 18.83 -17.08 57.88
N ASN A 184 18.84 -15.82 58.31
CA ASN A 184 19.43 -14.73 57.54
C ASN A 184 20.96 -14.81 57.74
N THR A 185 21.73 -15.14 56.71
CA THR A 185 23.21 -15.05 56.75
C THR A 185 23.65 -13.74 56.15
#